data_AF-Q4CAX6-F1
#
_entry.id   AF-Q4CAX6-F1
#
_cell.length_a   1.000
_cell.length_b   1.000
_cell.length_c   1.000
_cell.angle_alpha   90.00
_cell.angle_beta   90.00
_cell.angle_gamma   90.00
#
_symmetry.space_group_name_H-M   'P 1'
#
loop_
_entity.id
_entity.type
_entity.pdbx_description
1 polymer ?
#
loop_
_entity_poly.entity_id
_entity_poly.type
_entity_poly.pdbx_seq_one_letter_code
_entity_poly.pdbx_strand_id
1 'polypeptide(L)'
;MMKRKYLLHLFILTLSLSIFLGSVSSSYSQNTTSNFSSKQVVVNEIKGYAQRHVDNNENMKTEVLIELYQDNTIGLTKVQIAEIYEKEYARLKEVKQTNSNSIWTQLPKGLYGWIVAGILLILLIIRDLIKECIKISIKNLSNWVYKQFSGTAFFEDIALKRYRQALIEKYEKLKIPFRPNYPLNMRTVYVPLKVSGSKEYKLIEVDHALKDYKRFVIKGAPGSGKSMFCRYLCLSYAEGKLNDL
;
A
#
# COMPACT_ATOMS: atom_id res chain seq x y z
N MET A 1 -26.27 -6.84 16.11
CA MET A 1 -25.47 -6.90 14.87
C MET A 1 -24.79 -5.55 14.59
N MET A 2 -23.94 -5.05 15.51
CA MET A 2 -23.39 -3.68 15.44
C MET A 2 -21.89 -3.56 15.77
N LYS A 3 -21.12 -4.65 15.69
CA LYS A 3 -19.69 -4.68 16.10
C LYS A 3 -18.67 -4.77 14.95
N ARG A 4 -19.10 -5.14 13.73
CA ARG A 4 -18.19 -5.43 12.60
C ARG A 4 -17.63 -4.19 11.89
N LYS A 5 -18.47 -3.16 11.69
CA LYS A 5 -18.04 -1.89 11.07
C LYS A 5 -17.08 -1.12 11.98
N TYR A 6 -17.31 -1.14 13.29
CA TYR A 6 -16.44 -0.51 14.27
C TYR A 6 -15.04 -1.12 14.31
N LEU A 7 -14.92 -2.46 14.28
CA LEU A 7 -13.62 -3.13 14.25
C LEU A 7 -12.81 -2.83 12.98
N LEU A 8 -13.48 -2.73 11.83
CA LEU A 8 -12.84 -2.33 10.57
C LEU A 8 -12.32 -0.88 10.62
N HIS A 9 -13.13 0.05 11.14
CA HIS A 9 -12.69 1.43 11.32
C HIS A 9 -11.52 1.55 12.30
N LEU A 10 -11.54 0.78 13.39
CA LEU A 10 -10.47 0.79 14.38
C LEU A 10 -9.15 0.27 13.79
N PHE A 11 -9.20 -0.80 12.98
CA PHE A 11 -8.03 -1.32 12.28
C PHE A 11 -7.46 -0.35 11.24
N ILE A 12 -8.32 0.30 10.45
CA ILE A 12 -7.88 1.30 9.46
C ILE A 12 -7.26 2.51 10.17
N LEU A 13 -7.85 2.93 11.29
CA LEU A 13 -7.38 4.08 12.08
C LEU A 13 -6.02 3.78 12.70
N THR A 14 -5.81 2.61 13.31
CA THR A 14 -4.52 2.22 13.88
C THR A 14 -3.44 2.05 12.82
N LEU A 15 -3.78 1.53 11.64
CA LEU A 15 -2.87 1.44 10.50
C LEU A 15 -2.47 2.83 9.98
N SER A 16 -3.42 3.76 9.87
CA SER A 16 -3.12 5.13 9.43
C SER A 16 -2.28 5.90 10.46
N LEU A 17 -2.53 5.68 11.75
CA LEU A 17 -1.83 6.33 12.84
C LEU A 17 -0.37 5.85 12.95
N SER A 18 -0.10 4.57 12.72
CA SER A 18 1.27 4.03 12.75
C SER A 18 2.12 4.55 11.59
N ILE A 19 1.54 4.74 10.41
CA ILE A 19 2.21 5.33 9.24
C ILE A 19 2.51 6.82 9.50
N PHE A 20 1.56 7.54 10.10
CA PHE A 20 1.72 8.96 10.41
C PHE A 20 2.78 9.20 11.50
N LEU A 21 2.76 8.42 12.59
CA LEU A 21 3.74 8.54 13.69
C LEU A 21 5.16 8.17 13.26
N GLY A 22 5.33 7.25 12.31
CA GLY A 22 6.64 6.90 11.75
C GLY A 22 7.29 7.99 10.90
N SER A 23 6.55 9.05 10.55
CA SER A 23 6.98 10.07 9.58
C SER A 23 7.47 11.39 10.21
N VAL A 24 7.30 11.59 11.53
CA VAL A 24 7.38 12.94 12.14
C VAL A 24 8.63 13.20 13.01
N SER A 25 9.48 12.21 13.26
CA SER A 25 10.66 12.42 14.12
C SER A 25 11.89 12.92 13.34
N SER A 26 11.84 14.17 12.87
CA SER A 26 13.07 14.95 12.68
C SER A 26 12.86 16.45 12.92
N SER A 27 13.68 16.97 13.83
CA SER A 27 14.05 18.40 13.96
C SER A 27 13.10 19.26 14.81
N TYR A 28 13.55 19.70 15.99
CA TYR A 28 14.22 21.00 16.19
C TYR A 28 14.31 21.29 17.70
N SER A 29 15.53 21.35 18.25
CA SER A 29 15.77 21.91 19.59
C SER A 29 16.61 23.17 19.41
N GLN A 30 15.99 24.34 19.57
CA GLN A 30 16.68 25.63 19.63
C GLN A 30 17.02 25.93 21.09
N ASN A 31 18.32 26.01 21.37
CA ASN A 31 18.83 26.50 22.64
C ASN A 31 18.77 28.03 22.67
N THR A 32 18.19 28.59 23.73
CA THR A 32 18.12 30.02 24.04
C THR A 32 19.38 30.49 24.76
N THR A 33 20.07 31.55 24.29
CA THR A 33 21.01 32.31 25.15
C THR A 33 21.30 33.71 24.60
N SER A 34 20.80 34.75 25.28
CA SER A 34 20.93 36.17 24.89
C SER A 34 22.12 36.92 25.49
N ASN A 35 23.15 36.22 26.01
CA ASN A 35 24.38 36.83 26.55
C ASN A 35 25.64 36.51 25.72
N PHE A 36 25.46 36.00 24.51
CA PHE A 36 26.49 35.36 23.68
C PHE A 36 26.97 36.20 22.49
N SER A 37 26.39 37.39 22.28
CA SER A 37 26.44 38.08 20.98
C SER A 37 27.86 38.51 20.55
N SER A 38 28.63 39.22 21.38
CA SER A 38 29.93 39.75 20.95
C SER A 38 30.99 38.66 20.76
N LYS A 39 31.02 37.66 21.66
CA LYS A 39 31.95 36.52 21.56
C LYS A 39 31.61 35.61 20.38
N GLN A 40 30.33 35.38 20.09
CA GLN A 40 29.93 34.62 18.91
C GLN A 40 30.25 35.33 17.61
N VAL A 41 30.16 36.66 17.55
CA VAL A 41 30.49 37.42 16.34
C VAL A 41 31.95 37.17 15.94
N VAL A 42 32.90 37.33 16.86
CA VAL A 42 34.33 37.10 16.56
C VAL A 42 34.63 35.63 16.27
N VAL A 43 34.00 34.69 16.99
CA VAL A 43 34.13 33.26 16.69
C VAL A 43 33.58 32.92 15.29
N ASN A 44 32.45 33.48 14.90
CA ASN A 44 31.87 33.28 13.58
C ASN A 44 32.71 33.93 12.48
N GLU A 45 33.35 35.05 12.77
CA GLU A 45 34.26 35.71 11.84
C GLU A 45 35.52 34.88 11.58
N ILE A 46 36.16 34.36 12.65
CA ILE A 46 37.29 33.42 12.56
C ILE A 46 36.90 32.16 11.75
N LYS A 47 35.70 31.61 11.99
CA LYS A 47 35.17 30.48 11.21
C LYS A 47 34.91 30.86 9.74
N GLY A 48 34.48 32.08 9.47
CA GLY A 48 34.31 32.62 8.12
C GLY A 48 35.62 32.73 7.35
N TYR A 49 36.73 33.07 8.04
CA TYR A 49 38.08 32.99 7.44
C TYR A 49 38.48 31.55 7.13
N ALA A 50 38.21 30.60 8.04
CA ALA A 50 38.45 29.18 7.78
C ALA A 50 37.69 28.68 6.54
N GLN A 51 36.42 29.07 6.41
CA GLN A 51 35.60 28.72 5.25
C GLN A 51 36.15 29.31 3.95
N ARG A 52 36.50 30.60 3.92
CA ARG A 52 37.10 31.24 2.74
C ARG A 52 38.40 30.56 2.28
N HIS A 53 39.28 30.19 3.22
CA HIS A 53 40.54 29.54 2.87
C HIS A 53 40.30 28.12 2.33
N VAL A 54 39.35 27.35 2.88
CA VAL A 54 38.98 26.04 2.35
C VAL A 54 38.33 26.16 0.97
N ASP A 55 37.45 27.14 0.76
CA ASP A 55 36.78 27.34 -0.53
C ASP A 55 37.78 27.71 -1.63
N ASN A 56 38.73 28.60 -1.34
CA ASN A 56 39.80 29.04 -2.25
C ASN A 56 40.96 28.05 -2.42
N ASN A 57 40.94 26.88 -1.76
CA ASN A 57 42.06 25.92 -1.72
C ASN A 57 43.38 26.53 -1.20
N GLU A 58 43.31 27.50 -0.30
CA GLU A 58 44.50 28.09 0.33
C GLU A 58 45.00 27.23 1.48
N ASN A 59 46.31 27.24 1.74
CA ASN A 59 46.88 26.58 2.91
C ASN A 59 46.42 27.26 4.21
N MET A 60 46.46 26.50 5.30
CA MET A 60 46.09 26.98 6.63
C MET A 60 46.99 28.15 7.06
N LYS A 61 46.39 29.28 7.47
CA LYS A 61 47.09 30.52 7.84
C LYS A 61 46.80 30.88 9.30
N THR A 62 47.14 29.97 10.22
CA THR A 62 46.86 30.15 11.65
C THR A 62 47.56 31.38 12.23
N GLU A 63 48.82 31.61 11.86
CA GLU A 63 49.63 32.73 12.37
C GLU A 63 49.02 34.10 12.04
N VAL A 64 48.50 34.27 10.82
CA VAL A 64 47.84 35.50 10.36
C VAL A 64 46.55 35.77 11.15
N LEU A 65 45.80 34.72 11.49
CA LEU A 65 44.56 34.82 12.28
C LEU A 65 44.85 35.15 13.74
N ILE A 66 45.95 34.62 14.29
CA ILE A 66 46.39 34.96 15.66
C ILE A 66 46.79 36.43 15.73
N GLU A 67 47.53 36.94 14.75
CA GLU A 67 47.95 38.35 14.68
C GLU A 67 46.75 39.29 14.54
N LEU A 68 45.81 38.96 13.64
CA LEU A 68 44.62 39.78 13.37
C LEU A 68 43.68 39.93 14.57
N TYR A 69 43.62 38.91 15.44
CA TYR A 69 42.74 38.90 16.62
C TYR A 69 43.50 38.94 17.94
N GLN A 70 44.79 39.29 17.93
CA GLN A 70 45.63 39.33 19.13
C GLN A 70 45.11 40.33 20.17
N ASP A 71 44.60 41.48 19.73
CA ASP A 71 44.11 42.58 20.57
C ASP A 71 42.57 42.61 20.66
N ASN A 72 41.93 41.45 20.56
CA ASN A 72 40.47 41.38 20.61
C ASN A 72 39.91 41.92 21.94
N THR A 73 38.76 42.60 21.87
CA THR A 73 38.07 43.18 23.04
C THR A 73 37.38 42.15 23.95
N ILE A 74 37.56 40.86 23.68
CA ILE A 74 36.76 39.75 24.21
C ILE A 74 37.60 38.81 25.10
N GLY A 75 38.92 39.04 25.18
CA GLY A 75 39.84 38.28 26.04
C GLY A 75 40.10 36.85 25.56
N LEU A 76 39.93 36.56 24.27
CA LEU A 76 40.33 35.27 23.70
C LEU A 76 41.85 35.17 23.64
N THR A 77 42.41 34.07 24.14
CA THR A 77 43.85 33.82 24.09
C THR A 77 44.28 33.38 22.70
N LYS A 78 45.56 33.62 22.35
CA LYS A 78 46.15 33.20 21.06
C LYS A 78 45.90 31.71 20.76
N VAL A 79 45.98 30.87 21.79
CA VAL A 79 45.74 29.42 21.70
C VAL A 79 44.29 29.10 21.34
N GLN A 80 43.31 29.81 21.93
CA GLN A 80 41.90 29.59 21.63
C GLN A 80 41.52 30.04 20.22
N ILE A 81 42.12 31.12 19.71
CA ILE A 81 41.91 31.59 18.34
C ILE A 81 42.42 30.55 17.33
N ALA A 82 43.63 30.04 17.58
CA ALA A 82 44.24 28.98 16.77
C ALA A 82 43.36 27.72 16.75
N GLU A 83 42.95 27.24 17.93
CA GLU A 83 42.16 26.02 18.06
C GLU A 83 40.81 26.11 17.33
N ILE A 84 40.11 27.25 17.46
CA ILE A 84 38.82 27.47 16.79
C ILE A 84 38.99 27.47 15.26
N TYR A 85 40.03 28.15 14.78
CA TYR A 85 40.33 28.24 13.35
C TYR A 85 40.73 26.89 12.76
N GLU A 86 41.72 26.22 13.36
CA GLU A 86 42.29 24.96 12.86
C GLU A 86 41.24 23.83 12.85
N LYS A 87 40.43 23.74 13.90
CA LYS A 87 39.37 22.73 14.01
C LYS A 87 38.29 22.93 12.96
N GLU A 88 37.87 24.17 12.72
CA GLU A 88 36.86 24.46 11.69
C GLU A 88 37.43 24.23 10.28
N TYR A 89 38.69 24.64 10.04
CA TYR A 89 39.39 24.41 8.78
C TYR A 89 39.53 22.92 8.45
N ALA A 90 39.97 22.11 9.41
CA ALA A 90 40.08 20.65 9.25
C ALA A 90 38.71 20.01 8.93
N ARG A 91 37.66 20.37 9.70
CA ARG A 91 36.30 19.89 9.48
C ARG A 91 35.79 20.22 8.08
N LEU A 92 35.97 21.46 7.62
CA LEU A 92 35.51 21.90 6.30
C LEU A 92 36.30 21.24 5.16
N LYS A 93 37.60 21.03 5.35
CA LYS A 93 38.44 20.29 4.38
C LYS A 93 37.99 18.84 4.22
N GLU A 94 37.65 18.15 5.31
CA GLU A 94 37.09 16.78 5.28
C GLU A 94 35.73 16.74 4.59
N VAL A 95 34.85 17.70 4.87
CA VAL A 95 33.54 17.82 4.22
C VAL A 95 33.68 18.11 2.72
N LYS A 96 34.65 18.94 2.31
CA LYS A 96 34.93 19.22 0.89
C LYS A 96 35.50 17.99 0.18
N GLN A 97 36.42 17.26 0.82
CA GLN A 97 36.98 16.02 0.27
C GLN A 97 35.92 14.93 0.10
N THR A 98 35.05 14.73 1.09
CA THR A 98 33.96 13.74 1.04
C THR A 98 32.88 14.11 0.02
N ASN A 99 32.47 15.38 -0.06
CA ASN A 99 31.52 15.84 -1.08
C ASN A 99 32.10 15.87 -2.49
N SER A 100 33.41 16.10 -2.64
CA SER A 100 34.11 16.03 -3.93
C SER A 100 34.20 14.59 -4.45
N ASN A 101 34.22 13.60 -3.56
CA ASN A 101 34.16 12.18 -3.91
C ASN A 101 32.73 11.68 -4.18
N SER A 102 31.72 12.54 -4.03
CA SER A 102 30.35 12.22 -4.44
C SER A 102 30.25 12.25 -5.96
N ILE A 103 30.09 11.07 -6.57
CA ILE A 103 29.88 10.86 -8.01
C ILE A 103 28.79 11.78 -8.59
N TRP A 104 27.88 12.26 -7.75
CA TRP A 104 26.75 13.12 -8.10
C TRP A 104 27.11 14.61 -8.28
N THR A 105 28.22 15.10 -7.71
CA THR A 105 28.63 16.52 -7.76
C THR A 105 29.55 16.85 -8.93
N GLN A 106 30.17 15.85 -9.55
CA GLN A 106 31.03 16.00 -10.73
C GLN A 106 30.28 15.93 -12.07
N LEU A 107 28.97 15.63 -12.04
CA LEU A 107 28.17 15.53 -13.25
C LEU A 107 27.85 16.93 -13.79
N PRO A 108 28.26 17.27 -15.03
CA PRO A 108 27.92 18.56 -15.64
C PRO A 108 26.41 18.75 -15.70
N LYS A 109 25.95 19.96 -15.36
CA LYS A 109 24.53 20.32 -15.17
C LYS A 109 23.62 20.02 -16.37
N GLY A 110 24.16 19.72 -17.56
CA GLY A 110 23.40 19.31 -18.74
C GLY A 110 23.09 17.81 -18.85
N LEU A 111 23.76 16.93 -18.09
CA LEU A 111 23.55 15.47 -18.17
C LEU A 111 22.34 14.98 -17.38
N TYR A 112 21.85 15.76 -16.42
CA TYR A 112 20.65 15.41 -15.64
C TYR A 112 19.43 15.16 -16.54
N GLY A 113 19.26 15.97 -17.60
CA GLY A 113 18.17 15.80 -18.56
C GLY A 113 18.24 14.49 -19.34
N TRP A 114 19.45 14.09 -19.75
CA TRP A 114 19.68 12.84 -20.48
C TRP A 114 19.54 11.60 -19.61
N ILE A 115 19.98 11.68 -18.34
CA ILE A 115 19.80 10.60 -17.36
C ILE A 115 18.31 10.39 -17.08
N VAL A 116 17.56 11.47 -16.85
CA VAL A 116 16.11 11.40 -16.64
C VAL A 116 15.39 10.87 -17.88
N ALA A 117 15.78 11.33 -19.08
CA ALA A 117 15.22 10.83 -20.34
C ALA A 117 15.53 9.33 -20.55
N GLY A 118 16.74 8.87 -20.25
CA GLY A 118 17.13 7.47 -20.33
C GLY A 118 16.34 6.60 -19.35
N ILE A 119 16.17 7.05 -18.10
CA ILE A 119 15.35 6.36 -17.10
C ILE A 119 13.90 6.28 -17.58
N LEU A 120 13.32 7.36 -18.10
CA LEU A 120 11.95 7.37 -18.63
C LEU A 120 11.80 6.42 -19.82
N LEU A 121 12.78 6.36 -20.71
CA LEU A 121 12.76 5.48 -21.88
C LEU A 121 12.83 4.00 -21.46
N ILE A 122 13.69 3.66 -20.51
CA ILE A 122 13.77 2.33 -19.91
C ILE A 122 12.45 1.97 -19.21
N LEU A 123 11.87 2.91 -18.46
CA LEU A 123 10.62 2.70 -17.73
C LEU A 123 9.44 2.51 -18.69
N LEU A 124 9.45 3.18 -19.85
CA LEU A 124 8.46 2.98 -20.92
C LEU A 124 8.57 1.59 -21.56
N ILE A 125 9.79 1.11 -21.84
CA ILE A 125 10.01 -0.23 -22.43
C ILE A 125 9.57 -1.33 -21.46
N ILE A 126 9.90 -1.19 -20.17
CA ILE A 126 9.61 -2.22 -19.15
C ILE A 126 8.21 -2.03 -18.55
N ARG A 127 7.48 -0.97 -18.92
CA ARG A 127 6.14 -0.65 -18.37
C ARG A 127 5.19 -1.83 -18.45
N ASP A 128 5.17 -2.54 -19.58
CA ASP A 128 4.22 -3.62 -19.79
C ASP A 128 4.62 -4.89 -19.01
N LEU A 129 5.93 -5.15 -18.87
CA LEU A 129 6.45 -6.18 -17.97
C LEU A 129 6.13 -5.87 -16.50
N ILE A 130 6.28 -4.61 -16.08
CA ILE A 130 5.93 -4.15 -14.72
C ILE A 130 4.43 -4.34 -14.48
N LYS A 131 3.57 -3.94 -15.42
CA LYS A 131 2.12 -4.14 -15.28
C LYS A 131 1.76 -5.62 -15.16
N GLU A 132 2.38 -6.47 -15.96
CA GLU A 132 2.12 -7.91 -15.94
C GLU A 132 2.58 -8.55 -14.62
N CYS A 133 3.80 -8.22 -14.17
CA CYS A 133 4.31 -8.61 -12.86
C CYS A 133 3.41 -8.11 -11.71
N ILE A 134 2.93 -6.87 -11.75
CA ILE A 134 2.00 -6.33 -10.75
C ILE A 134 0.69 -7.11 -10.75
N LYS A 135 0.12 -7.40 -11.93
CA LYS A 135 -1.12 -8.20 -12.02
C LYS A 135 -0.95 -9.59 -11.43
N ILE A 136 0.16 -10.27 -11.75
CA ILE A 136 0.48 -11.59 -11.21
C ILE A 136 0.65 -11.52 -9.69
N SER A 137 1.41 -10.55 -9.19
CA SER A 137 1.62 -10.33 -7.77
C SER A 137 0.32 -10.04 -7.02
N ILE A 138 -0.55 -9.18 -7.55
CA ILE A 138 -1.86 -8.90 -6.96
C ILE A 138 -2.73 -10.15 -6.93
N LYS A 139 -2.76 -10.93 -8.02
CA LYS A 139 -3.54 -12.16 -8.10
C LYS A 139 -3.03 -13.21 -7.11
N ASN A 140 -1.72 -13.37 -7.01
CA ASN A 140 -1.08 -14.29 -6.08
C ASN A 140 -1.29 -13.87 -4.63
N LEU A 141 -1.15 -12.58 -4.33
CA LEU A 141 -1.43 -12.01 -3.02
C LEU A 141 -2.89 -12.20 -2.63
N SER A 142 -3.83 -11.92 -3.56
CA SER A 142 -5.26 -12.16 -3.34
C SER A 142 -5.56 -13.63 -3.04
N ASN A 143 -4.94 -14.56 -3.78
CA ASN A 143 -5.13 -15.99 -3.57
C ASN A 143 -4.50 -16.48 -2.26
N TRP A 144 -3.33 -15.96 -1.88
CA TRP A 144 -2.66 -16.28 -0.63
C TRP A 144 -3.44 -15.76 0.58
N VAL A 145 -3.85 -14.48 0.54
CA VAL A 145 -4.73 -13.88 1.56
C VAL A 145 -6.03 -14.67 1.65
N TYR A 146 -6.63 -15.06 0.52
CA TYR A 146 -7.82 -15.90 0.53
C TYR A 146 -7.56 -17.27 1.20
N LYS A 147 -6.49 -17.97 0.84
CA LYS A 147 -6.16 -19.29 1.43
C LYS A 147 -5.98 -19.19 2.94
N GLN A 148 -5.29 -18.15 3.40
CA GLN A 148 -4.99 -17.96 4.82
C GLN A 148 -6.21 -17.46 5.62
N PHE A 149 -7.06 -16.63 5.03
CA PHE A 149 -8.12 -15.92 5.75
C PHE A 149 -9.55 -16.36 5.42
N SER A 150 -9.76 -17.29 4.47
CA SER A 150 -11.07 -17.85 4.11
C SER A 150 -11.85 -18.50 5.28
N GLY A 151 -11.17 -18.83 6.39
CA GLY A 151 -11.80 -19.32 7.63
C GLY A 151 -12.11 -18.24 8.67
N THR A 152 -11.77 -16.97 8.42
CA THR A 152 -11.95 -15.88 9.38
C THR A 152 -13.21 -15.06 9.08
N ALA A 153 -13.91 -14.64 10.13
CA ALA A 153 -15.16 -13.86 10.02
C ALA A 153 -15.01 -12.54 9.24
N PHE A 154 -13.79 -12.03 9.09
CA PHE A 154 -13.51 -10.80 8.33
C PHE A 154 -13.59 -10.99 6.82
N PHE A 155 -13.32 -12.20 6.31
CA PHE A 155 -13.32 -12.49 4.87
C PHE A 155 -14.47 -13.39 4.44
N GLU A 156 -15.38 -13.72 5.36
CA GLU A 156 -16.58 -14.53 5.10
C GLU A 156 -17.42 -13.95 3.95
N ASP A 157 -17.66 -12.63 3.92
CA ASP A 157 -18.45 -12.00 2.85
C ASP A 157 -17.77 -12.12 1.47
N ILE A 158 -16.45 -12.03 1.43
CA ILE A 158 -15.67 -12.18 0.19
C ILE A 158 -15.67 -13.65 -0.26
N ALA A 159 -15.53 -14.58 0.68
CA ALA A 159 -15.60 -16.01 0.40
C ALA A 159 -17.00 -16.41 -0.09
N LEU A 160 -18.06 -15.92 0.57
CA LEU A 160 -19.45 -16.14 0.16
C LEU A 160 -19.73 -15.54 -1.23
N LYS A 161 -19.24 -14.33 -1.53
CA LYS A 161 -19.36 -13.73 -2.87
C LYS A 161 -18.69 -14.59 -3.94
N ARG A 162 -17.45 -15.04 -3.71
CA ARG A 162 -16.75 -15.93 -4.64
C ARG A 162 -17.45 -17.28 -4.78
N TYR A 163 -17.95 -17.84 -3.70
CA TYR A 163 -18.72 -19.08 -3.72
C TYR A 163 -19.99 -18.94 -4.56
N ARG A 164 -20.76 -17.85 -4.36
CA ARG A 164 -21.94 -17.53 -5.18
C ARG A 164 -21.56 -17.37 -6.66
N GLN A 165 -20.47 -16.66 -6.95
CA GLN A 165 -19.95 -16.53 -8.32
C GLN A 165 -19.66 -17.90 -8.95
N ALA A 166 -18.97 -18.79 -8.24
CA ALA A 166 -18.66 -20.14 -8.71
C ALA A 166 -19.91 -21.01 -8.90
N LEU A 167 -20.95 -20.84 -8.05
CA LEU A 167 -22.24 -21.49 -8.24
C LEU A 167 -22.93 -21.01 -9.51
N ILE A 168 -22.92 -19.70 -9.80
CA ILE A 168 -23.47 -19.14 -11.04
C ILE A 168 -22.74 -19.75 -12.24
N GLU A 169 -21.42 -19.70 -12.27
CA GLU A 169 -20.62 -20.26 -13.37
C GLU A 169 -20.89 -21.76 -13.59
N LYS A 170 -21.09 -22.52 -12.51
CA LYS A 170 -21.35 -23.96 -12.57
C LYS A 170 -22.76 -24.32 -13.04
N TYR A 171 -23.78 -23.57 -12.62
CA TYR A 171 -25.19 -23.93 -12.82
C TYR A 171 -25.90 -23.09 -13.89
N GLU A 172 -25.34 -21.96 -14.32
CA GLU A 172 -25.92 -21.14 -15.39
C GLU A 172 -25.98 -21.90 -16.72
N LYS A 173 -24.94 -22.68 -17.05
CA LYS A 173 -24.84 -23.45 -18.30
C LYS A 173 -25.16 -24.92 -18.06
N LEU A 174 -26.34 -25.35 -18.50
CA LEU A 174 -26.74 -26.75 -18.49
C LEU A 174 -26.03 -27.50 -19.61
N LYS A 175 -25.03 -28.31 -19.25
CA LYS A 175 -24.39 -29.27 -20.16
C LYS A 175 -25.31 -30.48 -20.35
N ILE A 176 -25.66 -30.75 -21.60
CA ILE A 176 -26.47 -31.90 -21.98
C ILE A 176 -25.52 -33.00 -22.46
N PRO A 177 -25.57 -34.23 -21.90
CA PRO A 177 -24.62 -35.30 -22.24
C PRO A 177 -24.52 -35.59 -23.75
N PHE A 178 -25.65 -35.52 -24.45
CA PHE A 178 -25.78 -35.78 -25.88
C PHE A 178 -25.61 -34.52 -26.76
N ARG A 179 -25.34 -33.34 -26.16
CA ARG A 179 -25.09 -32.08 -26.88
C ARG A 179 -24.00 -31.24 -26.19
N PRO A 180 -22.75 -31.69 -26.17
CA PRO A 180 -21.68 -31.04 -25.41
C PRO A 180 -21.35 -29.61 -25.88
N ASN A 181 -21.50 -29.34 -27.18
CA ASN A 181 -21.08 -28.09 -27.80
C ASN A 181 -22.13 -26.97 -27.73
N TYR A 182 -23.35 -27.26 -27.24
CA TYR A 182 -24.44 -26.29 -27.14
C TYR A 182 -25.08 -26.35 -25.76
N PRO A 183 -24.40 -25.80 -24.73
CA PRO A 183 -24.99 -25.70 -23.40
C PRO A 183 -26.19 -24.77 -23.41
N LEU A 184 -27.24 -25.13 -22.68
CA LEU A 184 -28.44 -24.30 -22.54
C LEU A 184 -28.31 -23.39 -21.32
N ASN A 185 -28.84 -22.16 -21.41
CA ASN A 185 -28.92 -21.29 -20.26
C ASN A 185 -30.05 -21.75 -19.33
N MET A 186 -29.74 -22.01 -18.07
CA MET A 186 -30.72 -22.47 -17.09
C MET A 186 -31.83 -21.45 -16.84
N ARG A 187 -31.53 -20.14 -16.93
CA ARG A 187 -32.51 -19.06 -16.74
C ARG A 187 -33.62 -19.08 -17.78
N THR A 188 -33.31 -19.52 -19.00
CA THR A 188 -34.26 -19.50 -20.11
C THR A 188 -35.01 -20.83 -20.25
N VAL A 189 -34.40 -21.94 -19.83
CA VAL A 189 -34.95 -23.28 -20.03
C VAL A 189 -35.72 -23.80 -18.82
N TYR A 190 -35.43 -23.30 -17.62
CA TYR A 190 -36.11 -23.75 -16.43
C TYR A 190 -37.56 -23.25 -16.39
N VAL A 191 -38.49 -24.17 -16.17
CA VAL A 191 -39.91 -23.89 -15.94
C VAL A 191 -40.22 -24.14 -14.47
N PRO A 192 -40.79 -23.15 -13.74
CA PRO A 192 -41.17 -23.32 -12.33
C PRO A 192 -42.15 -24.49 -12.17
N LEU A 193 -41.74 -25.47 -11.35
CA LEU A 193 -42.58 -26.63 -11.05
C LEU A 193 -43.61 -26.26 -9.98
N LYS A 194 -44.84 -26.75 -10.12
CA LYS A 194 -45.83 -26.71 -9.03
C LYS A 194 -45.64 -27.95 -8.16
N VAL A 195 -45.54 -27.76 -6.84
CA VAL A 195 -45.31 -28.87 -5.89
C VAL A 195 -46.63 -29.18 -5.19
N SER A 196 -47.02 -30.45 -5.15
CA SER A 196 -48.17 -30.89 -4.36
C SER A 196 -47.74 -31.08 -2.91
N GLY A 197 -48.48 -30.48 -1.97
CA GLY A 197 -48.31 -30.74 -0.55
C GLY A 197 -48.55 -32.22 -0.19
N SER A 198 -47.89 -32.68 0.87
CA SER A 198 -48.00 -34.07 1.38
C SER A 198 -49.40 -34.42 1.91
N LYS A 199 -50.16 -33.42 2.38
CA LYS A 199 -51.45 -33.62 3.07
C LYS A 199 -52.66 -33.06 2.31
N GLU A 200 -52.46 -32.11 1.40
CA GLU A 200 -53.51 -31.53 0.57
C GLU A 200 -52.96 -31.37 -0.84
N TYR A 201 -53.74 -31.73 -1.86
CA TYR A 201 -53.46 -31.51 -3.29
C TYR A 201 -53.45 -30.02 -3.68
N LYS A 202 -53.14 -29.12 -2.74
CA LYS A 202 -52.88 -27.72 -3.04
C LYS A 202 -51.55 -27.63 -3.74
N LEU A 203 -51.58 -27.02 -4.92
CA LEU A 203 -50.39 -26.64 -5.68
C LEU A 203 -49.75 -25.48 -4.91
N ILE A 204 -48.68 -25.79 -4.18
CA ILE A 204 -47.90 -24.78 -3.45
C ILE A 204 -46.84 -24.26 -4.42
N GLU A 205 -46.78 -22.94 -4.56
CA GLU A 205 -45.66 -22.30 -5.25
C GLU A 205 -44.38 -22.55 -4.45
N VAL A 206 -43.32 -22.94 -5.15
CA VAL A 206 -42.05 -23.38 -4.56
C VAL A 206 -41.51 -22.37 -3.55
N ASP A 207 -41.67 -21.09 -3.83
CA ASP A 207 -41.15 -20.00 -3.01
C ASP A 207 -41.82 -19.94 -1.63
N HIS A 208 -43.11 -20.29 -1.55
CA HIS A 208 -43.84 -20.41 -0.29
C HIS A 208 -43.41 -21.65 0.49
N ALA A 209 -43.21 -22.79 -0.19
CA ALA A 209 -42.74 -24.01 0.46
C ALA A 209 -41.33 -23.87 1.07
N LEU A 210 -40.46 -23.07 0.46
CA LEU A 210 -39.11 -22.80 0.96
C LEU A 210 -39.10 -21.94 2.22
N LYS A 211 -40.09 -21.05 2.37
CA LYS A 211 -40.27 -20.21 3.57
C LYS A 211 -40.79 -21.00 4.76
N ASP A 212 -41.84 -21.79 4.51
CA ASP A 212 -42.62 -22.41 5.60
C ASP A 212 -41.92 -23.63 6.20
N TYR A 213 -41.04 -24.29 5.44
CA TYR A 213 -40.41 -25.54 5.85
C TYR A 213 -38.88 -25.49 5.83
N LYS A 214 -38.27 -25.70 7.01
CA LYS A 214 -36.80 -25.81 7.17
C LYS A 214 -36.19 -27.04 6.47
N ARG A 215 -36.99 -28.08 6.21
CA ARG A 215 -36.57 -29.34 5.61
C ARG A 215 -37.66 -29.84 4.68
N PHE A 216 -37.30 -30.21 3.45
CA PHE A 216 -38.22 -30.74 2.46
C PHE A 216 -37.56 -31.90 1.71
N VAL A 217 -38.39 -32.83 1.23
CA VAL A 217 -37.98 -33.96 0.40
C VAL A 217 -38.76 -33.91 -0.90
N ILE A 218 -38.05 -33.78 -2.01
CA ILE A 218 -38.67 -33.71 -3.34
C ILE A 218 -38.85 -35.13 -3.87
N LYS A 219 -40.11 -35.55 -4.02
CA LYS A 219 -40.48 -36.86 -4.61
C LYS A 219 -41.04 -36.66 -6.01
N GLY A 220 -40.82 -37.63 -6.88
CA GLY A 220 -41.35 -37.63 -8.24
C GLY A 220 -40.78 -38.77 -9.10
N ALA A 221 -41.49 -39.12 -10.17
CA ALA A 221 -41.08 -40.16 -11.11
C ALA A 221 -39.70 -39.90 -11.76
N PRO A 222 -39.00 -40.92 -12.29
CA PRO A 222 -37.82 -40.71 -13.11
C PRO A 222 -38.07 -39.70 -14.22
N GLY A 223 -37.13 -38.78 -14.47
CA GLY A 223 -37.31 -37.72 -15.48
C GLY A 223 -38.17 -36.52 -15.07
N SER A 224 -38.79 -36.51 -13.88
CA SER A 224 -39.65 -35.42 -13.41
C SER A 224 -38.95 -34.08 -13.10
N GLY A 225 -37.70 -33.89 -13.53
CA GLY A 225 -36.99 -32.62 -13.34
C GLY A 225 -36.42 -32.35 -11.94
N LYS A 226 -36.42 -33.31 -11.00
CA LYS A 226 -35.91 -33.12 -9.62
C LYS A 226 -34.49 -32.54 -9.56
N SER A 227 -33.57 -33.09 -10.37
CA SER A 227 -32.20 -32.58 -10.41
C SER A 227 -32.11 -31.18 -11.02
N MET A 228 -32.96 -30.88 -12.00
CA MET A 228 -33.05 -29.54 -12.60
C MET A 228 -33.57 -28.53 -11.58
N PHE A 229 -34.58 -28.91 -10.81
CA PHE A 229 -35.11 -28.12 -9.70
C PHE A 229 -34.03 -27.79 -8.67
N CYS A 230 -33.26 -28.78 -8.19
CA CYS A 230 -32.18 -28.51 -7.24
C CYS A 230 -31.10 -27.58 -7.81
N ARG A 231 -30.75 -27.72 -9.10
CA ARG A 231 -29.79 -26.81 -9.76
C ARG A 231 -30.33 -25.39 -9.85
N TYR A 232 -31.61 -25.24 -10.18
CA TYR A 232 -32.29 -23.95 -10.21
C TYR A 232 -32.32 -23.29 -8.82
N LEU A 233 -32.56 -24.06 -7.74
CA LEU A 233 -32.46 -23.55 -6.38
C LEU A 233 -31.06 -23.05 -6.04
N CYS A 234 -30.01 -23.83 -6.38
CA CYS A 234 -28.63 -23.41 -6.18
C CYS A 234 -28.30 -22.11 -6.94
N LEU A 235 -28.79 -21.99 -8.18
CA LEU A 235 -28.61 -20.78 -8.99
C LEU A 235 -29.35 -19.58 -8.38
N SER A 236 -30.59 -19.78 -7.96
CA SER A 236 -31.43 -18.75 -7.34
C SER A 236 -30.87 -18.26 -6.00
N TYR A 237 -30.27 -19.16 -5.20
CA TYR A 237 -29.49 -18.80 -4.01
C TYR A 237 -28.31 -17.89 -4.36
N ALA A 238 -27.54 -18.30 -5.37
CA ALA A 238 -26.32 -17.60 -5.76
C ALA A 238 -26.61 -16.19 -6.33
N GLU A 239 -27.73 -16.04 -7.04
CA GLU A 239 -28.25 -14.77 -7.56
C GLU A 239 -28.91 -13.90 -6.47
N GLY A 240 -29.07 -14.42 -5.25
CA GLY A 240 -29.66 -13.70 -4.13
C GLY A 240 -31.19 -13.65 -4.12
N LYS A 241 -31.87 -14.28 -5.08
CA LYS A 241 -33.34 -14.35 -5.16
C LYS A 241 -33.99 -15.04 -3.95
N LEU A 242 -33.24 -15.94 -3.31
CA LEU A 242 -33.69 -16.65 -2.11
C LEU A 242 -33.34 -15.92 -0.79
N ASN A 243 -32.57 -14.83 -0.82
CA ASN A 243 -32.25 -14.09 0.41
C ASN A 243 -33.40 -13.18 0.88
N ASP A 244 -34.35 -12.89 -0.02
CA ASP A 244 -35.57 -12.11 0.25
C ASP A 244 -36.76 -13.01 0.64
N LEU A 245 -36.51 -14.32 0.79
CA LEU A 245 -37.48 -15.29 1.29
C LEU A 245 -37.31 -15.51 2.80
#